data_AF-A0A445KJR8-F1
#
_entry.id   AF-A0A445KJR8-F1
#
_cell.length_a   1.000
_cell.length_b   1.000
_cell.length_c   1.000
_cell.angle_alpha   90.00
_cell.angle_beta   90.00
_cell.angle_gamma   90.00
#
_symmetry.space_group_name_H-M   'P 1'
#
loop_
_entity.id
_entity.type
_entity.pdbx_description
1 polymer ?
#
loop_
_entity_poly.entity_id
_entity_poly.type
_entity_poly.pdbx_seq_one_letter_code
_entity_poly.pdbx_strand_id
1 'polypeptide(L)'
;MAPQTISIHYHTTRFLPQPDVFIRTSHGTRIPAHAGILASMSPVFDNFIDRPRKHRSSERIIQIHGVPCDAVTAFVGFLYSSRCTEEEMDKYGMHLLALSHVYMVPQLKQRCIKGLTHRLTTENVVDVLQLARLCDAPDLHLRCMKLLANNFKAVEATEGWKFLVKHDPWLELDILRFIDEHETRKKKSRKYRMEQGLYAELSEAMECLEHICYDGCTHVGPYDAAEEKRERTPCGRFATCQALQVLIRHFATCEKKVRGGCVRCKRMWQLFRLHSYVCHHTDSSCKVPFCR
;
A
#
# COMPACT_ATOMS: atom_id res chain seq x y z
N MET A 1 48.79 10.12 -12.65
CA MET A 1 48.12 11.19 -11.89
C MET A 1 48.21 10.84 -10.42
N ALA A 2 48.64 11.77 -9.56
CA ALA A 2 48.70 11.52 -8.12
C ALA A 2 47.27 11.33 -7.55
N PRO A 3 47.05 10.40 -6.60
CA PRO A 3 45.74 10.19 -6.01
C PRO A 3 45.27 11.47 -5.30
N GLN A 4 44.08 11.94 -5.63
CA GLN A 4 43.45 13.07 -4.93
C GLN A 4 42.98 12.59 -3.55
N THR A 5 43.43 13.26 -2.49
CA THR A 5 42.98 13.01 -1.12
C THR A 5 41.88 14.02 -0.78
N ILE A 6 40.69 13.55 -0.42
CA ILE A 6 39.58 14.41 0.01
C ILE A 6 39.55 14.44 1.53
N SER A 7 39.68 15.62 2.14
CA SER A 7 39.45 15.80 3.57
C SER A 7 37.95 15.90 3.84
N ILE A 8 37.41 14.97 4.62
CA ILE A 8 36.03 15.05 5.12
C ILE A 8 36.06 15.80 6.45
N HIS A 9 35.42 16.97 6.51
CA HIS A 9 35.16 17.65 7.77
C HIS A 9 33.99 16.96 8.46
N TYR A 10 34.31 16.04 9.37
CA TYR A 10 33.32 15.41 10.23
C TYR A 10 32.76 16.49 11.19
N HIS A 11 31.43 16.65 11.24
CA HIS A 11 30.78 17.44 12.29
C HIS A 11 30.81 16.66 13.62
N THR A 12 32.00 16.44 14.16
CA THR A 12 32.21 15.78 15.44
C THR A 12 32.80 16.80 16.41
N THR A 13 32.20 16.94 17.59
CA THR A 13 32.62 17.88 18.65
C THR A 13 33.93 17.48 19.35
N ARG A 14 34.67 16.49 18.83
CA ARG A 14 35.90 15.94 19.43
C ARG A 14 37.08 16.11 18.47
N PHE A 15 38.23 16.51 19.03
CA PHE A 15 39.52 16.38 18.34
C PHE A 15 39.76 14.90 18.06
N LEU A 16 39.80 14.53 16.77
CA LEU A 16 40.18 13.18 16.36
C LEU A 16 41.70 13.10 16.18
N PRO A 17 42.32 11.94 16.45
CA PRO A 17 43.73 11.70 16.17
C PRO A 17 44.00 11.73 14.65
N GLN A 18 45.25 11.51 14.23
CA GLN A 18 45.53 11.34 12.81
C GLN A 18 44.82 10.09 12.24
N PRO A 19 44.32 10.15 11.00
CA PRO A 19 43.75 9.00 10.31
C PRO A 19 44.73 7.81 10.23
N ASP A 20 44.26 6.61 10.56
CA ASP A 20 45.06 5.37 10.60
C ASP A 20 44.63 4.32 9.55
N VAL A 21 43.61 4.65 8.75
CA VAL A 21 43.09 3.85 7.63
C VAL A 21 42.62 4.77 6.50
N PHE A 22 42.70 4.30 5.26
CA PHE A 22 42.23 5.02 4.07
C PHE A 22 41.22 4.19 3.29
N ILE A 23 40.18 4.83 2.79
CA ILE A 23 39.25 4.25 1.83
C ILE A 23 39.66 4.73 0.43
N ARG A 24 39.80 3.80 -0.51
CA ARG A 24 40.12 4.09 -1.92
C ARG A 24 38.93 3.78 -2.80
N THR A 25 38.54 4.76 -3.62
CA THR A 25 37.42 4.63 -4.57
C THR A 25 37.90 4.35 -6.00
N SER A 26 36.97 4.06 -6.92
CA SER A 26 37.24 3.64 -8.31
C SER A 26 38.17 4.57 -9.11
N HIS A 27 38.22 5.87 -8.79
CA HIS A 27 39.08 6.84 -9.47
C HIS A 27 40.41 7.09 -8.76
N GLY A 28 40.77 6.24 -7.79
CA GLY A 28 41.98 6.40 -6.99
C GLY A 28 41.89 7.48 -5.92
N THR A 29 40.71 8.10 -5.75
CA THR A 29 40.45 9.06 -4.67
C THR A 29 40.61 8.38 -3.33
N ARG A 30 41.28 9.08 -2.41
CA ARG A 30 41.57 8.59 -1.06
C ARG A 30 40.79 9.39 -0.03
N ILE A 31 40.06 8.68 0.81
CA ILE A 31 39.30 9.22 1.93
C ILE A 31 40.00 8.79 3.22
N PRO A 32 40.58 9.73 4.00
CA PRO A 32 41.15 9.43 5.30
C PRO A 32 40.04 9.08 6.30
N ALA A 33 40.25 8.05 7.10
CA ALA A 33 39.29 7.60 8.12
C ALA A 33 40.00 7.02 9.35
N HIS A 34 39.20 6.60 10.33
CA HIS A 34 39.66 6.11 11.62
C HIS A 34 39.14 4.69 11.84
N ALA A 35 40.06 3.73 11.98
CA ALA A 35 39.76 2.32 12.05
C ALA A 35 38.78 2.02 13.19
N GLY A 36 39.02 2.56 14.39
CA GLY A 36 38.15 2.34 15.55
C GLY A 36 36.69 2.78 15.31
N ILE A 37 36.47 3.89 14.60
CA ILE A 37 35.12 4.37 14.28
C ILE A 37 34.46 3.45 13.26
N LEU A 38 35.16 3.13 12.17
CA LEU A 38 34.64 2.23 11.14
C LEU A 38 34.29 0.85 11.71
N ALA A 39 35.19 0.28 12.53
CA ALA A 39 34.99 -0.98 13.22
C ALA A 39 33.76 -0.96 14.13
N SER A 40 33.59 0.09 14.95
CA SER A 40 32.42 0.21 15.84
C SER A 40 31.08 0.30 15.11
N MET A 41 31.08 0.76 13.85
CA MET A 41 29.85 0.99 13.09
C MET A 41 29.52 -0.15 12.11
N SER A 42 30.48 -1.03 11.83
CA SER A 42 30.34 -2.10 10.85
C SER A 42 31.17 -3.33 11.24
N PRO A 43 30.54 -4.50 11.43
CA PRO A 43 31.27 -5.74 11.69
C PRO A 43 32.14 -6.14 10.49
N VAL A 44 31.80 -5.69 9.28
CA VAL A 44 32.62 -5.95 8.08
C VAL A 44 33.93 -5.17 8.15
N PHE A 45 33.88 -3.91 8.59
CA PHE A 45 35.09 -3.14 8.83
C PHE A 45 35.88 -3.65 10.03
N ASP A 46 35.21 -4.03 11.11
CA ASP A 46 35.84 -4.62 12.31
C ASP A 46 36.68 -5.85 11.93
N ASN A 47 36.04 -6.82 11.27
CA ASN A 47 36.71 -8.01 10.74
C ASN A 47 37.85 -7.70 9.75
N PHE A 48 37.72 -6.63 8.95
CA PHE A 48 38.79 -6.22 8.04
C PHE A 48 39.97 -5.60 8.79
N ILE A 49 39.69 -4.82 9.83
CA ILE A 49 40.68 -4.11 10.64
C ILE A 49 41.45 -5.06 11.54
N ASP A 50 40.79 -6.09 12.07
CA ASP A 50 41.43 -7.10 12.91
C ASP A 50 42.41 -8.00 12.14
N ARG A 51 42.30 -8.06 10.81
CA ARG A 51 43.24 -8.84 9.99
C ARG A 51 44.68 -8.31 10.15
N PRO A 52 45.66 -9.21 10.39
CA PRO A 52 47.06 -8.83 10.52
C PRO A 52 47.59 -8.26 9.21
N ARG A 53 48.38 -7.20 9.31
CA ARG A 53 49.03 -6.57 8.14
C ARG A 53 50.20 -7.42 7.68
N LYS A 54 50.43 -7.49 6.36
CA LYS A 54 51.62 -8.15 5.78
C LYS A 54 52.93 -7.51 6.27
N HIS A 55 52.93 -6.18 6.45
CA HIS A 55 54.04 -5.43 7.02
C HIS A 55 53.52 -4.43 8.05
N ARG A 56 54.24 -4.24 9.18
CA ARG A 56 53.81 -3.28 10.22
C ARG A 56 53.75 -1.84 9.72
N SER A 57 54.60 -1.49 8.75
CA SER A 57 54.66 -0.15 8.14
C SER A 57 53.68 0.04 6.98
N SER A 58 52.98 -1.00 6.52
CA SER A 58 52.03 -0.82 5.41
C SER A 58 50.78 -0.09 5.87
N GLU A 59 50.40 0.91 5.10
CA GLU A 59 49.14 1.64 5.26
C GLU A 59 47.94 0.70 5.09
N ARG A 60 46.90 0.87 5.92
CA ARG A 60 45.67 0.08 5.81
C ARG A 60 44.75 0.76 4.79
N ILE A 61 44.45 0.07 3.69
CA ILE A 61 43.59 0.60 2.61
C ILE A 61 42.39 -0.31 2.38
N ILE A 62 41.19 0.24 2.54
CA ILE A 62 39.91 -0.40 2.22
C ILE A 62 39.53 -0.02 0.78
N GLN A 63 39.15 -0.99 -0.03
CA GLN A 63 38.71 -0.75 -1.42
C GLN A 63 37.19 -0.71 -1.50
N ILE A 64 36.63 0.38 -2.03
CA ILE A 64 35.19 0.52 -2.30
C ILE A 64 35.03 0.95 -3.76
N HIS A 65 34.60 0.01 -4.61
CA HIS A 65 34.45 0.22 -6.05
C HIS A 65 32.98 0.08 -6.48
N GLY A 66 32.68 0.54 -7.71
CA GLY A 66 31.34 0.39 -8.30
C GLY A 66 30.30 1.40 -7.79
N VAL A 67 30.70 2.37 -6.97
CA VAL A 67 29.85 3.45 -6.48
C VAL A 67 30.52 4.82 -6.67
N PRO A 68 29.76 5.91 -6.88
CA PRO A 68 30.30 7.26 -6.98
C PRO A 68 31.10 7.67 -5.73
N CYS A 69 32.18 8.43 -5.91
CA CYS A 69 33.03 8.87 -4.80
C CYS A 69 32.23 9.62 -3.73
N ASP A 70 31.32 10.52 -4.15
CA ASP A 70 30.49 11.30 -3.24
C ASP A 70 29.50 10.43 -2.43
N ALA A 71 29.03 9.33 -3.01
CA ALA A 71 28.21 8.36 -2.27
C ALA A 71 29.03 7.64 -1.18
N VAL A 72 30.31 7.32 -1.47
CA VAL A 72 31.24 6.78 -0.46
C VAL A 72 31.51 7.82 0.63
N THR A 73 31.72 9.08 0.25
CA THR A 73 31.90 10.19 1.20
C THR A 73 30.69 10.34 2.11
N ALA A 74 29.46 10.33 1.56
CA ALA A 74 28.22 10.38 2.34
C ALA A 74 28.06 9.16 3.27
N PHE A 75 28.39 7.96 2.78
CA PHE A 75 28.40 6.74 3.58
C PHE A 75 29.37 6.85 4.77
N VAL A 76 30.61 7.27 4.52
CA VAL A 76 31.60 7.49 5.59
C VAL A 76 31.13 8.58 6.55
N GLY A 77 30.60 9.70 6.03
CA GLY A 77 30.01 10.76 6.85
C GLY A 77 28.90 10.27 7.79
N PHE A 78 28.06 9.35 7.32
CA PHE A 78 27.06 8.69 8.15
C PHE A 78 27.69 7.87 9.28
N LEU A 79 28.77 7.13 9.04
CA LEU A 79 29.45 6.35 10.10
C LEU A 79 30.00 7.24 11.22
N TYR A 80 30.37 8.49 10.91
CA TYR A 80 30.88 9.43 11.90
C TYR A 80 29.79 10.17 12.67
N SER A 81 28.64 10.43 12.04
CA SER A 81 27.64 11.37 12.55
C SER A 81 26.28 10.74 12.82
N SER A 82 26.05 9.52 12.33
CA SER A 82 24.74 8.85 12.24
C SER A 82 23.66 9.70 11.55
N ARG A 83 24.08 10.64 10.68
CA ARG A 83 23.22 11.54 9.92
C ARG A 83 23.41 11.31 8.43
N CYS A 84 22.33 11.42 7.69
CA CYS A 84 22.31 11.42 6.23
C CYS A 84 21.26 12.44 5.80
N THR A 85 21.65 13.44 5.02
CA THR A 85 20.76 14.55 4.64
C THR A 85 19.75 14.12 3.57
N GLU A 86 18.70 14.92 3.36
CA GLU A 86 17.72 14.61 2.32
C GLU A 86 18.32 14.76 0.91
N GLU A 87 19.29 15.64 0.72
CA GLU A 87 20.02 15.81 -0.55
C GLU A 87 20.93 14.60 -0.85
N GLU A 88 21.60 14.05 0.17
CA GLU A 88 22.38 12.82 0.03
C GLU A 88 21.47 11.63 -0.28
N MET A 89 20.32 11.54 0.40
CA MET A 89 19.34 10.48 0.14
C MET A 89 18.76 10.59 -1.28
N ASP A 90 18.50 11.80 -1.76
CA ASP A 90 17.98 12.06 -3.10
C ASP A 90 18.97 11.65 -4.20
N LYS A 91 20.25 12.05 -4.05
CA LYS A 91 21.28 11.77 -5.05
C LYS A 91 21.84 10.34 -4.97
N TYR A 92 21.99 9.82 -3.76
CA TYR A 92 22.79 8.62 -3.49
C TYR A 92 22.02 7.51 -2.78
N GLY A 93 20.71 7.62 -2.56
CA GLY A 93 19.93 6.66 -1.77
C GLY A 93 20.09 5.20 -2.18
N MET A 94 20.15 4.91 -3.49
CA MET A 94 20.40 3.55 -3.99
C MET A 94 21.81 3.05 -3.66
N HIS A 95 22.83 3.89 -3.85
CA HIS A 95 24.22 3.58 -3.51
C HIS A 95 24.40 3.38 -2.00
N LEU A 96 23.77 4.23 -1.20
CA LEU A 96 23.79 4.15 0.26
C LEU A 96 23.07 2.88 0.75
N LEU A 97 21.97 2.46 0.12
CA LEU A 97 21.32 1.19 0.42
C LEU A 97 22.29 0.02 0.16
N ALA A 98 22.92 -0.03 -1.01
CA ALA A 98 23.90 -1.07 -1.35
C ALA A 98 25.07 -1.11 -0.35
N LEU A 99 25.70 0.04 -0.07
CA LEU A 99 26.81 0.16 0.88
C LEU A 99 26.38 -0.25 2.30
N SER A 100 25.21 0.20 2.76
CA SER A 100 24.70 -0.15 4.08
C SER A 100 24.41 -1.65 4.23
N HIS A 101 24.03 -2.34 3.15
CA HIS A 101 23.85 -3.77 3.15
C HIS A 101 25.19 -4.51 3.15
N VAL A 102 26.08 -4.19 2.21
CA VAL A 102 27.40 -4.83 2.05
C VAL A 102 28.25 -4.69 3.30
N TYR A 103 28.25 -3.50 3.93
CA TYR A 103 29.00 -3.24 5.15
C TYR A 103 28.17 -3.47 6.43
N MET A 104 26.98 -4.06 6.32
CA MET A 104 26.14 -4.42 7.47
C MET A 104 25.95 -3.27 8.46
N VAL A 105 25.41 -2.14 7.98
CA VAL A 105 25.08 -0.94 8.77
C VAL A 105 23.56 -0.80 8.83
N PRO A 106 22.86 -1.48 9.78
CA PRO A 106 21.40 -1.63 9.72
C PRO A 106 20.65 -0.30 9.86
N GLN A 107 21.18 0.63 10.64
CA GLN A 107 20.57 1.95 10.86
C GLN A 107 20.49 2.75 9.55
N LEU A 108 21.56 2.76 8.76
CA LEU A 108 21.58 3.40 7.45
C LEU A 108 20.68 2.64 6.47
N LYS A 109 20.72 1.29 6.47
CA LYS A 109 19.86 0.46 5.62
C LYS A 109 18.39 0.80 5.81
N GLN A 110 17.94 0.87 7.06
CA GLN A 110 16.56 1.25 7.40
C GLN A 110 16.21 2.67 6.97
N ARG A 111 17.14 3.63 7.13
CA ARG A 111 16.95 5.01 6.65
C ARG A 111 16.82 5.05 5.12
N CYS A 112 17.64 4.30 4.39
CA CYS A 112 17.58 4.23 2.93
C CYS A 112 16.29 3.56 2.45
N ILE A 113 15.84 2.47 3.09
CA ILE A 113 14.57 1.81 2.77
C ILE A 113 13.40 2.79 2.87
N LYS A 114 13.33 3.57 3.96
CA LYS A 114 12.31 4.61 4.13
C LYS A 114 12.45 5.73 3.10
N GLY A 115 13.67 6.26 2.93
CA GLY A 115 13.96 7.35 2.00
C GLY A 115 13.62 7.02 0.55
N LEU A 116 13.99 5.83 0.08
CA LEU A 116 13.67 5.32 -1.26
C LEU A 116 12.18 5.02 -1.42
N THR A 117 11.52 4.51 -0.38
CA THR A 117 10.06 4.30 -0.39
C THR A 117 9.29 5.61 -0.66
N HIS A 118 9.74 6.72 -0.07
CA HIS A 118 9.13 8.04 -0.30
C HIS A 118 9.43 8.63 -1.68
N ARG A 119 10.52 8.18 -2.33
CA ARG A 119 11.00 8.68 -3.63
C ARG A 119 10.73 7.70 -4.77
N LEU A 120 9.88 6.70 -4.54
CA LEU A 120 9.56 5.69 -5.53
C LEU A 120 8.65 6.27 -6.62
N THR A 121 9.04 6.13 -7.87
CA THR A 121 8.33 6.64 -9.05
C THR A 121 8.16 5.53 -10.08
N THR A 122 7.33 5.74 -11.09
CA THR A 122 7.18 4.80 -12.22
C THR A 122 8.49 4.63 -13.00
N GLU A 123 9.30 5.69 -13.07
CA GLU A 123 10.59 5.68 -13.78
C GLU A 123 11.65 4.83 -13.07
N ASN A 124 11.74 4.91 -11.74
CA ASN A 124 12.81 4.25 -10.99
C ASN A 124 12.41 2.93 -10.32
N VAL A 125 11.13 2.54 -10.34
CA VAL A 125 10.63 1.39 -9.56
C VAL A 125 11.31 0.07 -9.91
N VAL A 126 11.70 -0.12 -11.17
CA VAL A 126 12.34 -1.37 -11.63
C VAL A 126 13.75 -1.48 -11.03
N ASP A 127 14.54 -0.41 -11.09
CA ASP A 127 15.89 -0.37 -10.53
C ASP A 127 15.85 -0.56 -9.01
N VAL A 128 14.92 0.14 -8.34
CA VAL A 128 14.74 0.03 -6.88
C VAL A 128 14.26 -1.36 -6.49
N LEU A 129 13.40 -2.01 -7.29
CA LEU A 129 12.96 -3.39 -7.06
C LEU A 129 14.13 -4.38 -7.11
N GLN A 130 14.97 -4.28 -8.14
CA GLN A 130 16.15 -5.14 -8.29
C GLN A 130 17.11 -4.94 -7.13
N LEU A 131 17.39 -3.68 -6.77
CA LEU A 131 18.24 -3.37 -5.63
C LEU A 131 17.65 -3.88 -4.30
N ALA A 132 16.34 -3.77 -4.11
CA ALA A 132 15.67 -4.27 -2.92
C ALA A 132 15.79 -5.79 -2.77
N ARG A 133 15.78 -6.55 -3.89
CA ARG A 133 16.07 -8.00 -3.89
C ARG A 133 17.53 -8.26 -3.49
N LEU A 134 18.48 -7.57 -4.14
CA LEU A 134 19.91 -7.76 -3.89
C LEU A 134 20.34 -7.37 -2.47
N CYS A 135 19.61 -6.44 -1.85
CA CYS A 135 19.93 -5.95 -0.51
C CYS A 135 19.07 -6.57 0.59
N ASP A 136 18.30 -7.63 0.34
CA ASP A 136 17.37 -8.23 1.32
C ASP A 136 16.50 -7.18 2.03
N ALA A 137 15.74 -6.41 1.25
CA ALA A 137 14.86 -5.34 1.73
C ALA A 137 13.38 -5.65 1.38
N PRO A 138 12.74 -6.61 2.09
CA PRO A 138 11.42 -7.14 1.72
C PRO A 138 10.32 -6.08 1.73
N ASP A 139 10.33 -5.13 2.66
CA ASP A 139 9.32 -4.06 2.71
C ASP A 139 9.40 -3.13 1.51
N LEU A 140 10.61 -2.76 1.09
CA LEU A 140 10.85 -1.95 -0.10
C LEU A 140 10.47 -2.72 -1.36
N HIS A 141 10.84 -4.00 -1.42
CA HIS A 141 10.46 -4.90 -2.51
C HIS A 141 8.93 -4.96 -2.67
N LEU A 142 8.19 -5.21 -1.58
CA LEU A 142 6.73 -5.24 -1.61
C LEU A 142 6.13 -3.89 -2.04
N ARG A 143 6.73 -2.77 -1.62
CA ARG A 143 6.28 -1.45 -2.05
C ARG A 143 6.47 -1.24 -3.55
N CYS A 144 7.59 -1.70 -4.10
CA CYS A 144 7.85 -1.67 -5.54
C CYS A 144 6.85 -2.52 -6.32
N MET A 145 6.62 -3.77 -5.90
CA MET A 145 5.63 -4.68 -6.51
C MET A 145 4.23 -4.08 -6.51
N LYS A 146 3.82 -3.42 -5.42
CA LYS A 146 2.52 -2.72 -5.34
C LYS A 146 2.44 -1.51 -6.28
N LEU A 147 3.50 -0.72 -6.42
CA LEU A 147 3.49 0.42 -7.34
C LEU A 147 3.39 -0.08 -8.79
N LEU A 148 4.19 -1.10 -9.13
CA LEU A 148 4.16 -1.80 -10.41
C LEU A 148 2.75 -2.29 -10.74
N ALA A 149 2.12 -3.03 -9.84
CA ALA A 149 0.78 -3.57 -10.08
C ALA A 149 -0.30 -2.49 -10.26
N ASN A 150 -0.15 -1.32 -9.61
CA ASN A 150 -1.12 -0.24 -9.75
C ASN A 150 -0.87 0.66 -10.97
N ASN A 151 0.34 0.69 -11.52
CA ASN A 151 0.74 1.61 -12.58
C ASN A 151 1.44 0.89 -13.75
N PHE A 152 1.13 -0.39 -13.96
CA PHE A 152 1.88 -1.26 -14.87
C PHE A 152 2.04 -0.65 -16.26
N LYS A 153 0.99 -0.03 -16.82
CA LYS A 153 1.04 0.59 -18.15
C LYS A 153 2.05 1.74 -18.27
N ALA A 154 2.24 2.51 -17.21
CA ALA A 154 3.26 3.55 -17.20
C ALA A 154 4.66 2.93 -17.08
N VAL A 155 4.82 1.92 -16.22
CA VAL A 155 6.12 1.26 -16.02
C VAL A 155 6.54 0.45 -17.25
N GLU A 156 5.62 -0.22 -17.94
CA GLU A 156 5.86 -0.99 -19.16
C GLU A 156 6.52 -0.14 -20.27
N ALA A 157 6.30 1.17 -20.26
CA ALA A 157 6.89 2.10 -21.22
C ALA A 157 8.31 2.56 -20.88
N THR A 158 8.79 2.34 -19.65
CA THR A 158 10.08 2.86 -19.18
C THR A 158 11.26 2.04 -19.72
N GLU A 159 12.42 2.68 -19.82
CA GLU A 159 13.65 1.97 -20.21
C GLU A 159 14.07 0.92 -19.18
N GLY A 160 13.81 1.17 -17.89
CA GLY A 160 14.06 0.20 -16.82
C GLY A 160 13.29 -1.11 -17.04
N TRP A 161 12.02 -1.04 -17.42
CA TRP A 161 11.24 -2.23 -17.75
C TRP A 161 11.78 -2.96 -18.97
N LYS A 162 12.07 -2.25 -20.07
CA LYS A 162 12.63 -2.86 -21.28
C LYS A 162 13.97 -3.54 -21.01
N PHE A 163 14.82 -2.93 -20.17
CA PHE A 163 16.07 -3.50 -19.73
C PHE A 163 15.85 -4.78 -18.91
N LEU A 164 14.91 -4.77 -17.96
CA LEU A 164 14.53 -5.94 -17.18
C LEU A 164 14.12 -7.12 -18.07
N VAL A 165 13.19 -6.91 -19.00
CA VAL A 165 12.69 -7.95 -19.91
C VAL A 165 13.84 -8.62 -20.67
N LYS A 166 14.83 -7.83 -21.09
CA LYS A 166 15.97 -8.33 -21.84
C LYS A 166 16.98 -9.11 -20.99
N HIS A 167 17.14 -8.75 -19.72
CA HIS A 167 18.26 -9.20 -18.89
C HIS A 167 17.86 -10.09 -17.71
N ASP A 168 16.60 -10.07 -17.28
CA ASP A 168 16.05 -10.93 -16.23
C ASP A 168 14.58 -11.34 -16.54
N PRO A 169 14.36 -12.25 -17.52
CA PRO A 169 13.02 -12.72 -17.88
C PRO A 169 12.29 -13.46 -16.75
N TRP A 170 13.02 -14.00 -15.78
CA TRP A 170 12.43 -14.67 -14.62
C TRP A 170 11.80 -13.66 -13.67
N LEU A 171 12.47 -12.54 -13.40
CA LEU A 171 11.87 -11.46 -12.63
C LEU A 171 10.67 -10.82 -13.36
N GLU A 172 10.74 -10.69 -14.69
CA GLU A 172 9.56 -10.28 -15.46
C GLU A 172 8.37 -11.21 -15.20
N LEU A 173 8.55 -12.52 -15.34
CA LEU A 173 7.49 -13.51 -15.10
C LEU A 173 6.93 -13.41 -13.68
N ASP A 174 7.79 -13.29 -12.68
CA ASP A 174 7.38 -13.13 -11.28
C ASP A 174 6.54 -11.85 -11.07
N ILE A 175 6.94 -10.74 -11.70
CA ILE A 175 6.17 -9.49 -11.66
C ILE A 175 4.81 -9.68 -12.33
N LEU A 176 4.76 -10.25 -13.53
CA LEU A 176 3.50 -10.44 -14.26
C LEU A 176 2.53 -11.34 -13.50
N ARG A 177 3.03 -12.44 -12.89
CA ARG A 177 2.22 -13.30 -12.01
C ARG A 177 1.67 -12.56 -10.82
N PHE A 178 2.50 -11.76 -10.15
CA PHE A 178 2.05 -10.93 -9.03
C PHE A 178 0.95 -9.94 -9.46
N ILE A 179 1.09 -9.32 -10.65
CA ILE A 179 0.10 -8.38 -11.18
C ILE A 179 -1.24 -9.07 -11.45
N ASP A 180 -1.23 -10.24 -12.09
CA ASP A 180 -2.44 -11.02 -12.34
C ASP A 180 -3.14 -11.42 -11.02
N GLU A 181 -2.38 -11.93 -10.05
CA GLU A 181 -2.90 -12.23 -8.72
C GLU A 181 -3.47 -10.99 -8.01
N HIS A 182 -2.82 -9.84 -8.15
CA HIS A 182 -3.28 -8.59 -7.55
C HIS A 182 -4.60 -8.12 -8.18
N GLU A 183 -4.72 -8.13 -9.51
CA GLU A 183 -5.92 -7.73 -10.23
C GLU A 183 -7.09 -8.70 -9.99
N THR A 184 -6.83 -10.01 -9.94
CA THR A 184 -7.85 -11.01 -9.60
C THR A 184 -8.38 -10.83 -8.18
N ARG A 185 -7.50 -10.59 -7.18
CA ARG A 185 -7.90 -10.27 -5.79
C ARG A 185 -8.73 -8.97 -5.72
N LYS A 186 -8.31 -7.93 -6.44
CA LYS A 186 -9.01 -6.64 -6.51
C LYS A 186 -10.40 -6.77 -7.13
N LYS A 187 -10.53 -7.54 -8.23
CA LYS A 187 -11.82 -7.85 -8.88
C LYS A 187 -12.75 -8.62 -7.94
N LYS A 188 -12.25 -9.65 -7.26
CA LYS A 188 -13.02 -10.41 -6.25
C LYS A 188 -13.50 -9.51 -5.12
N SER A 189 -12.62 -8.68 -4.55
CA SER A 189 -12.96 -7.74 -3.48
C SER A 189 -14.02 -6.70 -3.90
N ARG A 190 -13.95 -6.20 -5.14
CA ARG A 190 -14.97 -5.30 -5.71
C ARG A 190 -16.32 -5.99 -5.88
N LYS A 191 -16.32 -7.22 -6.42
CA LYS A 191 -17.53 -8.02 -6.57
C LYS A 191 -18.19 -8.28 -5.21
N TYR A 192 -17.40 -8.72 -4.22
CA TYR A 192 -17.88 -8.97 -2.86
C TYR A 192 -18.47 -7.70 -2.22
N ARG A 193 -17.81 -6.54 -2.34
CA ARG A 193 -18.33 -5.27 -1.83
C ARG A 193 -19.63 -4.84 -2.52
N MET A 194 -19.73 -5.02 -3.83
CA MET A 194 -20.95 -4.72 -4.59
C MET A 194 -22.11 -5.63 -4.17
N GLU A 195 -21.85 -6.92 -4.03
CA GLU A 195 -22.83 -7.92 -3.58
C GLU A 195 -23.29 -7.63 -2.15
N GLN A 196 -22.37 -7.34 -1.23
CA GLN A 196 -22.71 -6.92 0.13
C GLN A 196 -23.53 -5.62 0.17
N GLY A 197 -23.21 -4.65 -0.69
CA GLY A 197 -24.02 -3.43 -0.83
C GLY A 197 -25.45 -3.74 -1.28
N LEU A 198 -25.62 -4.62 -2.26
CA LEU A 198 -26.93 -5.06 -2.73
C LEU A 198 -27.73 -5.77 -1.62
N TYR A 199 -27.08 -6.65 -0.85
CA TYR A 199 -27.72 -7.32 0.28
C TYR A 199 -28.14 -6.33 1.37
N ALA A 200 -27.32 -5.32 1.67
CA ALA A 200 -27.64 -4.28 2.64
C ALA A 200 -28.83 -3.41 2.20
N GLU A 201 -28.88 -3.01 0.91
CA GLU A 201 -30.04 -2.30 0.35
C GLU A 201 -31.31 -3.14 0.43
N LEU A 202 -31.21 -4.44 0.16
CA LEU A 202 -32.33 -5.36 0.24
C LEU A 202 -32.81 -5.56 1.68
N SER A 203 -31.90 -5.76 2.64
CA SER A 203 -32.27 -5.89 4.05
C SER A 203 -32.90 -4.60 4.57
N GLU A 204 -32.36 -3.44 4.19
CA GLU A 204 -32.94 -2.15 4.54
C GLU A 204 -34.37 -2.02 3.99
N ALA A 205 -34.59 -2.40 2.73
CA ALA A 205 -35.92 -2.40 2.13
C ALA A 205 -36.90 -3.36 2.83
N MET A 206 -36.44 -4.52 3.29
CA MET A 206 -37.27 -5.48 4.04
C MET A 206 -37.67 -4.94 5.41
N GLU A 207 -36.71 -4.37 6.14
CA GLU A 207 -36.98 -3.71 7.43
C GLU A 207 -37.92 -2.51 7.26
N CYS A 208 -37.73 -1.70 6.22
CA CYS A 208 -38.65 -0.61 5.90
C CYS A 208 -40.04 -1.09 5.49
N LEU A 209 -40.14 -2.22 4.78
CA LEU A 209 -41.42 -2.84 4.43
C LEU A 209 -42.19 -3.27 5.68
N GLU A 210 -41.51 -3.95 6.60
CA GLU A 210 -42.08 -4.34 7.89
C GLU A 210 -42.48 -3.11 8.72
N HIS A 211 -41.58 -2.13 8.86
CA HIS A 211 -41.86 -0.87 9.56
C HIS A 211 -43.11 -0.15 9.00
N ILE A 212 -43.23 -0.05 7.67
CA ILE A 212 -44.41 0.52 7.01
C ILE A 212 -45.69 -0.26 7.38
N CYS A 213 -45.62 -1.59 7.36
CA CYS A 213 -46.78 -2.46 7.59
C CYS A 213 -47.15 -2.63 9.08
N TYR A 214 -46.20 -2.49 10.01
CA TYR A 214 -46.42 -2.70 11.44
C TYR A 214 -46.57 -1.42 12.24
N ASP A 215 -45.61 -0.52 12.11
CA ASP A 215 -45.49 0.68 12.94
C ASP A 215 -46.20 1.89 12.30
N GLY A 216 -46.39 1.83 10.98
CA GLY A 216 -46.96 2.92 10.20
C GLY A 216 -45.94 4.03 9.98
N CYS A 217 -45.30 4.03 8.81
CA CYS A 217 -44.51 5.17 8.36
C CYS A 217 -45.43 6.12 7.60
N THR A 218 -45.83 7.26 8.21
CA THR A 218 -46.56 8.45 7.69
C THR A 218 -47.49 8.37 6.45
N HIS A 219 -48.01 7.19 6.05
CA HIS A 219 -49.26 6.82 5.37
C HIS A 219 -49.11 5.81 4.20
N VAL A 220 -49.70 4.61 4.35
CA VAL A 220 -49.96 3.67 3.24
C VAL A 220 -51.36 3.02 3.33
N GLY A 221 -52.37 3.66 2.73
CA GLY A 221 -53.66 3.03 2.33
C GLY A 221 -54.87 3.27 3.26
N PRO A 222 -56.11 3.18 2.74
CA PRO A 222 -57.28 4.05 3.06
C PRO A 222 -57.99 3.81 4.40
N TYR A 223 -57.37 3.09 5.33
CA TYR A 223 -57.96 2.72 6.63
C TYR A 223 -57.41 3.56 7.81
N ASP A 224 -56.92 4.77 7.55
CA ASP A 224 -56.48 5.71 8.59
C ASP A 224 -57.67 6.37 9.31
N ALA A 225 -58.62 5.57 9.74
CA ALA A 225 -59.83 5.99 10.43
C ALA A 225 -60.00 5.24 11.76
N ALA A 226 -58.94 5.15 12.57
CA ALA A 226 -59.06 5.03 14.02
C ALA A 226 -57.66 5.05 14.68
N GLU A 227 -57.45 6.10 15.47
CA GLU A 227 -56.71 6.10 16.73
C GLU A 227 -55.20 6.43 16.82
N GLU A 228 -55.02 7.51 17.59
CA GLU A 228 -54.04 7.79 18.63
C GLU A 228 -52.68 8.43 18.29
N LYS A 229 -52.52 9.60 18.90
CA LYS A 229 -51.38 10.52 18.92
C LYS A 229 -50.17 9.84 19.57
N ARG A 230 -49.47 8.97 18.84
CA ARG A 230 -48.07 8.66 19.16
C ARG A 230 -47.24 9.87 18.74
N GLU A 231 -46.40 10.39 19.63
CA GLU A 231 -45.34 11.34 19.26
C GLU A 231 -44.44 10.63 18.24
N ARG A 232 -44.68 10.91 16.94
CA ARG A 232 -43.97 10.23 15.86
C ARG A 232 -42.60 10.87 15.72
N THR A 233 -41.58 10.17 16.20
CA THR A 233 -40.20 10.48 15.84
C THR A 233 -40.03 10.41 14.32
N PRO A 234 -39.23 11.30 13.71
CA PRO A 234 -38.96 11.23 12.27
C PRO A 234 -38.40 9.85 11.91
N CYS A 235 -38.92 9.26 10.83
CA CYS A 235 -38.45 7.95 10.38
C CYS A 235 -36.95 8.02 10.07
N GLY A 236 -36.14 7.23 10.78
CA GLY A 236 -34.69 7.19 10.59
C GLY A 236 -34.25 6.71 9.20
N ARG A 237 -35.16 6.10 8.43
CA ARG A 237 -34.94 5.62 7.05
C ARG A 237 -35.97 6.19 6.09
N PHE A 238 -36.26 7.49 6.23
CA PHE A 238 -37.32 8.17 5.48
C PHE A 238 -37.19 7.99 3.96
N ALA A 239 -35.98 8.08 3.40
CA ALA A 239 -35.77 7.96 1.94
C ALA A 239 -36.23 6.59 1.39
N THR A 240 -35.79 5.50 2.02
CA THR A 240 -36.15 4.12 1.64
C THR A 240 -37.63 3.86 1.90
N CYS A 241 -38.16 4.29 3.04
CA CYS A 241 -39.58 4.18 3.34
C CYS A 241 -40.44 4.93 2.32
N GLN A 242 -40.10 6.18 1.99
CA GLN A 242 -40.80 6.99 1.01
C GLN A 242 -40.82 6.32 -0.38
N ALA A 243 -39.68 5.79 -0.82
CA ALA A 243 -39.59 5.05 -2.08
C ALA A 243 -40.52 3.82 -2.09
N LEU A 244 -40.53 3.04 -1.02
CA LEU A 244 -41.40 1.87 -0.88
C LEU A 244 -42.88 2.26 -0.79
N GLN A 245 -43.24 3.33 -0.08
CA GLN A 245 -44.60 3.84 -0.02
C GLN A 245 -45.15 4.18 -1.41
N VAL A 246 -44.34 4.83 -2.25
CA VAL A 246 -44.72 5.15 -3.64
C VAL A 246 -44.99 3.86 -4.44
N LEU A 247 -44.14 2.85 -4.27
CA LEU A 247 -44.32 1.54 -4.93
C LEU A 247 -45.57 0.81 -4.43
N ILE A 248 -45.85 0.82 -3.12
CA ILE A 248 -47.05 0.19 -2.55
C ILE A 248 -48.32 0.90 -3.04
N ARG A 249 -48.36 2.24 -2.99
CA ARG A 249 -49.50 3.02 -3.49
C ARG A 249 -49.75 2.76 -4.97
N HIS A 250 -48.69 2.72 -5.78
CA HIS A 250 -48.81 2.34 -7.19
C HIS A 250 -49.30 0.90 -7.36
N PHE A 251 -48.80 -0.05 -6.57
CA PHE A 251 -49.20 -1.45 -6.63
C PHE A 251 -50.68 -1.67 -6.26
N ALA A 252 -51.24 -0.82 -5.40
CA ALA A 252 -52.65 -0.86 -5.02
C ALA A 252 -53.60 -0.36 -6.13
N THR A 253 -53.17 0.61 -6.94
CA THR A 253 -54.04 1.28 -7.93
C THR A 253 -53.71 0.94 -9.39
N CYS A 254 -52.62 0.21 -9.67
CA CYS A 254 -52.20 -0.07 -11.05
C CYS A 254 -53.04 -1.16 -11.74
N GLU A 255 -53.79 -0.77 -12.77
CA GLU A 255 -54.60 -1.68 -13.60
C GLU A 255 -53.76 -2.65 -14.46
N LYS A 256 -52.52 -2.29 -14.80
CA LYS A 256 -51.60 -3.12 -15.60
C LYS A 256 -50.92 -4.24 -14.80
N LYS A 257 -51.15 -4.31 -13.48
CA LYS A 257 -50.58 -5.31 -12.57
C LYS A 257 -50.99 -6.73 -12.91
N VAL A 258 -52.28 -6.97 -13.16
CA VAL A 258 -52.88 -8.31 -13.35
C VAL A 258 -52.38 -8.97 -14.64
N ARG A 259 -52.06 -8.17 -15.67
CA ARG A 259 -51.55 -8.64 -16.96
C ARG A 259 -50.02 -8.77 -16.99
N GLY A 260 -49.33 -8.53 -15.87
CA GLY A 260 -47.86 -8.65 -15.77
C GLY A 260 -47.06 -7.58 -16.53
N GLY A 261 -47.72 -6.58 -17.11
CA GLY A 261 -47.07 -5.57 -17.98
C GLY A 261 -46.41 -4.41 -17.23
N CYS A 262 -46.57 -4.28 -15.92
CA CYS A 262 -45.98 -3.19 -15.13
C CYS A 262 -44.70 -3.63 -14.38
N VAL A 263 -43.56 -3.07 -14.78
CA VAL A 263 -42.25 -3.33 -14.16
C VAL A 263 -42.22 -2.94 -12.68
N ARG A 264 -42.87 -1.84 -12.29
CA ARG A 264 -42.95 -1.40 -10.88
C ARG A 264 -43.73 -2.38 -10.03
N CYS A 265 -44.86 -2.88 -10.53
CA CYS A 265 -45.65 -3.88 -9.82
C CYS A 265 -44.92 -5.23 -9.71
N LYS A 266 -44.18 -5.62 -10.76
CA LYS A 266 -43.37 -6.85 -10.74
C LYS A 266 -42.30 -6.78 -9.63
N ARG A 267 -41.61 -5.65 -9.50
CA ARG A 267 -40.61 -5.43 -8.43
C ARG A 267 -41.23 -5.45 -7.03
N MET A 268 -42.36 -4.77 -6.84
CA MET A 268 -43.05 -4.75 -5.55
C MET A 268 -43.53 -6.16 -5.15
N TRP A 269 -44.08 -6.92 -6.10
CA TRP A 269 -44.51 -8.29 -5.86
C TRP A 269 -43.33 -9.22 -5.51
N GLN A 270 -42.17 -9.05 -6.15
CA GLN A 270 -40.95 -9.78 -5.79
C GLN A 270 -40.50 -9.49 -4.36
N LEU A 271 -40.62 -8.25 -3.88
CA LEU A 271 -40.26 -7.88 -2.51
C LEU A 271 -41.21 -8.52 -1.49
N PHE A 272 -42.53 -8.49 -1.73
CA PHE A 272 -43.51 -9.20 -0.88
C PHE A 272 -43.25 -10.70 -0.83
N ARG A 273 -42.99 -11.32 -2.00
CA ARG A 273 -42.69 -12.74 -2.08
C ARG A 273 -41.40 -13.10 -1.34
N LEU A 274 -40.37 -12.25 -1.43
CA LEU A 274 -39.13 -12.44 -0.70
C LEU A 274 -39.36 -12.38 0.82
N HIS A 275 -40.14 -11.42 1.30
CA HIS A 275 -40.51 -11.34 2.71
C HIS A 275 -41.24 -12.61 3.17
N SER A 276 -42.22 -13.12 2.43
CA SER A 276 -42.90 -14.41 2.73
C SER A 276 -41.91 -15.56 2.94
N TYR A 277 -40.86 -15.67 2.11
CA TYR A 277 -39.87 -16.74 2.24
C TYR A 277 -38.97 -16.65 3.48
N VAL A 278 -38.71 -15.45 3.99
CA VAL A 278 -37.80 -15.25 5.14
C VAL A 278 -38.53 -14.92 6.43
N CYS A 279 -39.84 -14.70 6.36
CA CYS A 279 -40.65 -14.32 7.50
C CYS A 279 -40.76 -15.49 8.48
N HIS A 280 -40.38 -15.25 9.74
CA HIS A 280 -40.48 -16.25 10.81
C HIS A 280 -41.75 -16.11 11.65
N HIS A 281 -42.68 -15.22 11.27
CA HIS A 281 -43.96 -15.07 11.95
C HIS A 281 -44.82 -16.31 11.66
N THR A 282 -45.20 -17.06 12.68
CA THR A 282 -46.11 -18.21 12.55
C THR A 282 -47.51 -17.74 12.11
N ASP A 283 -48.06 -18.41 11.09
CA ASP A 283 -49.19 -18.04 10.24
C ASP A 283 -50.35 -17.29 10.94
N SER A 284 -50.31 -15.97 10.82
CA SER A 284 -51.42 -14.99 10.80
C SER A 284 -51.07 -13.66 11.46
N SER A 285 -49.90 -13.55 12.11
CA SER A 285 -49.47 -12.31 12.77
C SER A 285 -48.71 -11.35 11.86
N CYS A 286 -48.32 -11.80 10.65
CA CYS A 286 -47.61 -10.96 9.68
C CYS A 286 -48.52 -9.92 9.02
N LYS A 287 -48.19 -8.63 9.16
CA LYS A 287 -48.94 -7.52 8.54
C LYS A 287 -48.47 -7.18 7.11
N VAL A 288 -47.42 -7.83 6.61
CA VAL A 288 -46.91 -7.58 5.25
C VAL A 288 -47.83 -8.25 4.22
N PRO A 289 -48.33 -7.51 3.20
CA PRO A 289 -49.19 -8.06 2.16
C PRO A 289 -48.59 -9.29 1.47
N PHE A 290 -49.44 -10.31 1.24
CA PHE A 290 -49.07 -11.57 0.59
C PHE A 290 -48.03 -12.42 1.34
N CYS A 291 -47.74 -12.10 2.61
CA CYS A 291 -47.02 -13.01 3.51
C CYS A 291 -47.96 -14.14 3.95
N ARG A 292 -47.68 -15.35 3.46
CA ARG A 292 -48.28 -16.64 3.79
C ARG A 292 -47.22 -17.72 3.62
#